data_AF-A0A0B2X188-F1
#
_entry.id   AF-A0A0B2X188-F1
#
_cell.length_a   1.000
_cell.length_b   1.000
_cell.length_c   1.000
_cell.angle_alpha   90.00
_cell.angle_beta   90.00
_cell.angle_gamma   90.00
#
_symmetry.space_group_name_H-M   'P 1'
#
loop_
_entity.id
_entity.type
_entity.pdbx_description
1 polymer ?
#
loop_
_entity_poly.entity_id
_entity_poly.type
_entity_poly.pdbx_seq_one_letter_code
_entity_poly.pdbx_strand_id
1 'polypeptide(L)'
;MDCHRLWSRLILHFWVSAVEEDTLRSLSANAPHTPDPKAKLQKAYEQTLDATVAHDWQGTTTACGAQLHYRAPGGDSSGGPLPLLLVTNLGDCQVMVLRPRNREVIFKTKEQWHWFDCPRQLGTNSPDTPRNNAVVDTVDLEVGDVVLAMSDGVIDNLWEHEIVDSVAKSIQSWESGKGGGSNQDRKGGRNGGMRVAADELVAAARVIAMDPFAESPFMEQAIEEGLASEGGKLDDISVVAALCVENK
;
A
#
# COMPACT_ATOMS: atom_id res chain seq x y z
N MET A 1 14.43 23.12 -8.13
CA MET A 1 14.04 22.90 -6.71
C MET A 1 13.62 21.45 -6.61
N ASP A 2 14.18 20.70 -5.65
CA ASP A 2 13.77 19.30 -5.45
C ASP A 2 12.41 19.28 -4.76
N CYS A 3 11.43 18.70 -5.44
CA CYS A 3 10.02 18.76 -5.13
C CYS A 3 9.43 17.35 -4.97
N HIS A 4 10.18 16.36 -4.45
CA HIS A 4 9.68 14.99 -4.22
C HIS A 4 8.34 14.95 -3.44
N ARG A 5 8.17 15.77 -2.40
CA ARG A 5 6.88 15.87 -1.64
C ARG A 5 5.73 16.41 -2.48
N LEU A 6 6.02 17.29 -3.43
CA LEU A 6 5.01 17.79 -4.36
C LEU A 6 4.65 16.70 -5.37
N TRP A 7 5.65 15.99 -5.90
CA TRP A 7 5.48 14.88 -6.84
C TRP A 7 4.62 13.77 -6.26
N SER A 8 4.94 13.28 -5.06
CA SER A 8 4.14 12.24 -4.39
C SER A 8 2.69 12.68 -4.17
N ARG A 9 2.49 13.95 -3.74
CA ARG A 9 1.15 14.52 -3.55
C ARG A 9 0.36 14.67 -4.86
N LEU A 10 0.99 15.13 -5.93
CA LEU A 10 0.34 15.30 -7.23
C LEU A 10 -0.01 13.96 -7.87
N ILE A 11 0.90 12.98 -7.80
CA ILE A 11 0.63 11.62 -8.27
C ILE A 11 -0.56 11.04 -7.51
N LEU A 12 -0.56 11.08 -6.18
CA LEU A 12 -1.70 10.60 -5.38
C LEU A 12 -3.00 11.32 -5.75
N HIS A 13 -2.96 12.65 -5.84
CA HIS A 13 -4.13 13.46 -6.15
C HIS A 13 -4.73 13.11 -7.52
N PHE A 14 -3.93 13.12 -8.58
CA PHE A 14 -4.43 12.82 -9.92
C PHE A 14 -4.79 11.35 -10.09
N TRP A 15 -4.12 10.44 -9.38
CA TRP A 15 -4.43 9.02 -9.43
C TRP A 15 -5.79 8.72 -8.79
N VAL A 16 -6.06 9.27 -7.60
CA VAL A 16 -7.37 9.17 -6.96
C VAL A 16 -8.45 9.77 -7.86
N SER A 17 -8.25 10.98 -8.39
CA SER A 17 -9.19 11.61 -9.32
C SER A 17 -9.48 10.73 -10.54
N ALA A 18 -8.45 10.11 -11.13
CA ALA A 18 -8.61 9.22 -12.28
C ALA A 18 -9.39 7.93 -11.94
N VAL A 19 -9.22 7.39 -10.73
CA VAL A 19 -9.95 6.22 -10.23
C VAL A 19 -11.41 6.58 -9.91
N GLU A 20 -11.67 7.73 -9.29
CA GLU A 20 -13.02 8.21 -9.00
C GLU A 20 -13.82 8.48 -10.28
N GLU A 21 -13.21 9.17 -11.26
CA GLU A 21 -13.84 9.40 -12.57
C GLU A 21 -14.19 8.10 -13.30
N ASP A 22 -13.33 7.08 -13.19
CA ASP A 22 -13.56 5.76 -13.77
C ASP A 22 -14.71 5.03 -13.09
N THR A 23 -14.74 5.10 -11.76
CA THR A 23 -15.80 4.52 -10.93
C THR A 23 -17.15 5.17 -11.26
N LEU A 24 -17.23 6.50 -11.33
CA LEU A 24 -18.44 7.21 -11.72
C LEU A 24 -18.91 6.86 -13.14
N ARG A 25 -17.97 6.74 -14.09
CA ARG A 25 -18.28 6.29 -15.45
C ARG A 25 -18.84 4.87 -15.47
N SER A 26 -18.26 3.96 -14.69
CA SER A 26 -18.73 2.59 -14.60
C SER A 26 -20.16 2.49 -14.06
N LEU A 27 -20.51 3.30 -13.05
CA LEU A 27 -21.86 3.38 -12.50
C LEU A 27 -22.90 3.90 -13.50
N SER A 28 -22.47 4.70 -14.48
CA SER A 28 -23.34 5.24 -15.53
C SER A 28 -23.50 4.32 -16.75
N ALA A 29 -22.63 3.32 -16.89
CA ALA A 29 -22.61 2.44 -18.05
C ALA A 29 -23.42 1.15 -17.78
N ASN A 30 -24.23 0.72 -18.75
CA ASN A 30 -25.02 -0.53 -18.66
C ASN A 30 -24.18 -1.81 -18.91
N ALA A 31 -22.85 -1.76 -18.76
CA ALA A 31 -21.95 -2.87 -19.06
C ALA A 31 -21.01 -3.15 -17.89
N PRO A 32 -20.57 -4.41 -17.70
CA PRO A 32 -19.53 -4.75 -16.74
C PRO A 32 -18.25 -3.95 -17.05
N HIS A 33 -17.75 -3.20 -16.06
CA HIS A 33 -16.54 -2.41 -16.18
C HIS A 33 -15.46 -2.99 -15.28
N THR A 34 -14.34 -3.37 -15.88
CA THR A 34 -13.14 -3.77 -15.16
C THR A 34 -12.21 -2.55 -15.06
N PRO A 35 -11.84 -2.10 -13.86
CA PRO A 35 -10.88 -1.01 -13.72
C PRO A 35 -9.53 -1.35 -14.36
N ASP A 36 -8.87 -0.33 -14.91
CA ASP A 36 -7.47 -0.42 -15.37
C ASP A 36 -6.60 0.51 -14.52
N PRO A 37 -6.12 0.04 -13.34
CA PRO A 37 -5.32 0.84 -12.42
C PRO A 37 -4.05 1.38 -13.07
N LYS A 38 -3.44 0.62 -13.97
CA LYS A 38 -2.21 0.98 -14.69
C LYS A 38 -2.44 2.18 -15.59
N ALA A 39 -3.54 2.19 -16.35
CA ALA A 39 -3.92 3.34 -17.16
C ALA A 39 -4.27 4.56 -16.31
N LYS A 40 -4.88 4.40 -15.13
CA LYS A 40 -5.16 5.52 -14.22
C LYS A 40 -3.89 6.14 -13.66
N LEU A 41 -2.93 5.31 -13.25
CA LEU A 41 -1.63 5.79 -12.80
C LEU A 41 -0.86 6.48 -13.93
N GLN A 42 -0.96 5.97 -15.17
CA GLN A 42 -0.39 6.64 -16.34
C GLN A 42 -0.98 8.03 -16.57
N LYS A 43 -2.31 8.17 -16.52
CA LYS A 43 -2.98 9.47 -16.65
C LYS A 43 -2.51 10.43 -15.55
N ALA A 44 -2.39 9.95 -14.32
CA ALA A 44 -1.91 10.75 -13.19
C ALA A 44 -0.47 11.23 -13.36
N TYR A 45 0.39 10.37 -13.90
CA TYR A 45 1.78 10.70 -14.23
C TYR A 45 1.87 11.81 -15.28
N GLU A 46 1.11 11.69 -16.37
CA GLU A 46 1.05 12.72 -17.43
C GLU A 46 0.56 14.06 -16.88
N GLN A 47 -0.49 14.07 -16.07
CA GLN A 47 -1.00 15.29 -15.42
C GLN A 47 0.00 15.90 -14.42
N THR A 48 0.80 15.06 -13.75
CA THR A 48 1.86 15.53 -12.85
C THR A 48 2.98 16.19 -13.63
N LEU A 49 3.39 15.61 -14.77
CA LEU A 49 4.36 16.24 -15.67
C LEU A 49 3.85 17.58 -16.18
N ASP A 50 2.61 17.66 -16.67
CA ASP A 50 2.03 18.90 -17.18
C ASP A 50 2.02 20.02 -16.11
N ALA A 51 1.73 19.66 -14.85
CA ALA A 51 1.70 20.61 -13.73
C ALA A 51 3.11 21.09 -13.29
N THR A 52 4.15 20.28 -13.51
CA THR A 52 5.49 20.51 -12.94
C THR A 52 6.52 21.01 -13.95
N VAL A 53 6.44 20.54 -15.20
CA VAL A 53 7.43 20.84 -16.26
C VAL A 53 7.50 22.33 -16.58
N ALA A 54 6.34 23.00 -16.68
CA ALA A 54 6.30 24.44 -16.97
C ALA A 54 6.98 25.31 -15.90
N HIS A 55 7.15 24.77 -14.68
CA HIS A 55 7.74 25.45 -13.53
C HIS A 55 9.16 24.97 -13.21
N ASP A 56 9.73 24.04 -14.01
CA ASP A 56 11.00 23.37 -13.73
C ASP A 56 11.06 22.74 -12.32
N TRP A 57 9.92 22.17 -11.88
CA TRP A 57 9.81 21.46 -10.61
C TRP A 57 10.17 19.99 -10.80
N GLN A 58 11.40 19.67 -10.45
CA GLN A 58 11.94 18.33 -10.56
C GLN A 58 11.64 17.53 -9.29
N GLY A 59 11.29 16.26 -9.46
CA GLY A 59 11.08 15.36 -8.35
C GLY A 59 10.83 13.95 -8.84
N THR A 60 10.90 13.01 -7.90
CA THR A 60 10.59 11.61 -8.12
C THR A 60 9.73 11.08 -6.98
N THR A 61 9.05 9.96 -7.23
CA THR A 61 8.26 9.24 -6.21
C THR A 61 8.08 7.79 -6.62
N THR A 62 8.10 6.89 -5.65
CA THR A 62 7.53 5.56 -5.78
C THR A 62 6.00 5.65 -5.66
N ALA A 63 5.28 4.61 -6.05
CA ALA A 63 3.82 4.59 -5.98
C ALA A 63 3.29 3.16 -5.78
N CYS A 64 2.52 2.95 -4.70
CA CYS A 64 1.74 1.76 -4.50
C CYS A 64 0.28 2.11 -4.19
N GLY A 65 -0.65 1.24 -4.57
CA GLY A 65 -2.08 1.44 -4.31
C GLY A 65 -2.84 0.12 -4.34
N ALA A 66 -3.96 0.09 -3.60
CA ALA A 66 -4.84 -1.07 -3.52
C ALA A 66 -6.30 -0.62 -3.71
N GLN A 67 -6.91 -1.03 -4.81
CA GLN A 67 -8.27 -0.68 -5.17
C GLN A 67 -9.21 -1.87 -4.91
N LEU A 68 -10.13 -1.71 -3.96
CA LEU A 68 -11.17 -2.69 -3.69
C LEU A 68 -12.20 -2.69 -4.83
N HIS A 69 -12.48 -3.86 -5.37
CA HIS A 69 -13.45 -4.14 -6.40
C HIS A 69 -14.24 -5.41 -6.04
N TYR A 70 -15.15 -5.83 -6.92
CA TYR A 70 -15.89 -7.08 -6.73
C TYR A 70 -16.01 -7.84 -8.06
N ARG A 71 -16.03 -9.17 -7.98
CA ARG A 71 -16.35 -10.04 -9.10
C ARG A 71 -17.83 -10.40 -9.03
N ALA A 72 -18.57 -10.12 -10.10
CA ALA A 72 -19.94 -10.62 -10.23
C ALA A 72 -19.95 -12.15 -10.30
N PRO A 73 -20.95 -12.83 -9.70
CA PRO A 73 -21.08 -14.28 -9.81
C PRO A 73 -21.20 -14.68 -11.28
N GLY A 74 -20.41 -15.67 -11.71
CA GLY A 74 -20.54 -16.27 -13.03
C GLY A 74 -21.93 -16.92 -13.18
N GLY A 75 -22.43 -17.04 -14.41
CA GLY A 75 -23.82 -17.38 -14.74
C GLY A 75 -24.43 -18.65 -14.11
N ASP A 76 -23.62 -19.52 -13.51
CA ASP A 76 -24.05 -20.75 -12.83
C ASP A 76 -23.85 -20.76 -11.29
N SER A 77 -23.37 -19.65 -10.70
CA SER A 77 -23.07 -19.57 -9.26
C SER A 77 -24.19 -18.86 -8.49
N SER A 78 -24.84 -19.55 -7.56
CA SER A 78 -25.80 -18.98 -6.59
C SER A 78 -25.16 -18.10 -5.50
N GLY A 79 -23.89 -17.71 -5.67
CA GLY A 79 -23.12 -16.93 -4.71
C GLY A 79 -23.29 -15.42 -4.89
N GLY A 80 -23.13 -14.65 -3.81
CA GLY A 80 -23.04 -13.19 -3.86
C GLY A 80 -21.75 -12.69 -4.53
N PRO A 81 -21.59 -11.36 -4.70
CA PRO A 81 -20.36 -10.77 -5.24
C PRO A 81 -19.15 -11.12 -4.36
N LEU A 82 -18.03 -11.51 -4.98
CA LEU A 82 -16.79 -11.84 -4.28
C LEU A 82 -15.87 -10.62 -4.25
N PRO A 83 -15.31 -10.23 -3.09
CA PRO A 83 -14.42 -9.08 -3.02
C PRO A 83 -13.08 -9.40 -3.70
N LEU A 84 -12.59 -8.43 -4.47
CA LEU A 84 -11.39 -8.52 -5.28
C LEU A 84 -10.53 -7.29 -5.00
N LEU A 85 -9.22 -7.45 -4.86
CA LEU A 85 -8.29 -6.34 -4.72
C LEU A 85 -7.44 -6.21 -5.97
N LEU A 86 -7.42 -5.03 -6.56
CA LEU A 86 -6.48 -4.68 -7.62
C LEU A 86 -5.32 -3.90 -7.00
N VAL A 87 -4.15 -4.53 -6.92
CA VAL A 87 -2.95 -3.94 -6.34
C VAL A 87 -2.09 -3.40 -7.47
N THR A 88 -1.62 -2.16 -7.36
CA THR A 88 -0.68 -1.54 -8.30
C THR A 88 0.58 -1.15 -7.57
N ASN A 89 1.75 -1.56 -8.07
CA ASN A 89 3.03 -1.20 -7.49
C ASN A 89 4.04 -0.71 -8.53
N LEU A 90 4.77 0.35 -8.17
CA LEU A 90 5.94 0.85 -8.88
C LEU A 90 6.94 1.39 -7.85
N GLY A 91 8.07 0.69 -7.71
CA GLY A 91 9.10 0.95 -6.71
C GLY A 91 9.13 -0.09 -5.60
N ASP A 92 9.59 0.33 -4.42
CA ASP A 92 9.86 -0.49 -3.24
C ASP A 92 8.83 -0.33 -2.11
N CYS A 93 7.84 0.56 -2.24
CA CYS A 93 6.66 0.50 -1.40
C CYS A 93 5.99 -0.89 -1.50
N GLN A 94 5.30 -1.30 -0.44
CA GLN A 94 4.72 -2.62 -0.36
C GLN A 94 3.23 -2.60 -0.02
N VAL A 95 2.44 -3.38 -0.76
CA VAL A 95 1.08 -3.74 -0.39
C VAL A 95 1.08 -5.18 0.09
N MET A 96 0.50 -5.40 1.27
CA MET A 96 0.41 -6.72 1.91
C MET A 96 -1.05 -7.02 2.28
N VAL A 97 -1.52 -8.23 1.98
CA VAL A 97 -2.84 -8.72 2.39
C VAL A 97 -2.64 -9.78 3.46
N LEU A 98 -3.23 -9.52 4.62
CA LEU A 98 -3.16 -10.36 5.80
C LEU A 98 -4.51 -10.96 6.11
N ARG A 99 -4.48 -12.18 6.62
CA ARG A 99 -5.63 -12.85 7.21
C ARG A 99 -5.39 -13.02 8.71
N PRO A 100 -5.88 -12.09 9.55
CA PRO A 100 -5.49 -12.06 10.95
C PRO A 100 -5.93 -13.30 11.76
N ARG A 101 -7.05 -13.93 11.36
CA ARG A 101 -7.62 -15.08 12.07
C ARG A 101 -6.71 -16.32 12.10
N ASN A 102 -5.83 -16.47 11.11
CA ASN A 102 -4.83 -17.55 11.02
C ASN A 102 -3.39 -17.02 10.95
N ARG A 103 -3.18 -15.71 11.07
CA ARG A 103 -1.87 -15.04 10.96
C ARG A 103 -1.16 -15.37 9.64
N GLU A 104 -1.92 -15.44 8.56
CA GLU A 104 -1.41 -15.80 7.24
C GLU A 104 -1.22 -14.55 6.37
N VAL A 105 -0.11 -14.52 5.64
CA VAL A 105 0.13 -13.56 4.55
C VAL A 105 -0.45 -14.14 3.28
N ILE A 106 -1.54 -13.55 2.79
CA ILE A 106 -2.24 -14.00 1.58
C ILE A 106 -1.52 -13.50 0.34
N PHE A 107 -0.98 -12.29 0.40
CA PHE A 107 -0.31 -11.65 -0.70
C PHE A 107 0.67 -10.58 -0.20
N LYS A 108 1.76 -10.39 -0.92
CA LYS A 108 2.61 -9.21 -0.83
C LYS A 108 3.15 -8.84 -2.20
N THR A 109 3.28 -7.54 -2.47
CA THR A 109 3.92 -7.07 -3.71
C THR A 109 5.41 -7.38 -3.68
N LYS A 110 5.98 -7.60 -4.86
CA LYS A 110 7.43 -7.64 -5.04
C LYS A 110 7.95 -6.23 -5.31
N GLU A 111 9.00 -5.85 -4.59
CA GLU A 111 9.71 -4.59 -4.80
C GLU A 111 10.38 -4.54 -6.18
N GLN A 112 10.59 -3.31 -6.68
CA GLN A 112 11.12 -3.07 -8.01
C GLN A 112 12.33 -2.15 -7.92
N TRP A 113 13.47 -2.69 -8.34
CA TRP A 113 14.77 -2.03 -8.24
C TRP A 113 15.41 -1.88 -9.63
N HIS A 114 16.24 -0.84 -9.80
CA HIS A 114 17.27 -0.84 -10.85
C HIS A 114 18.54 -1.52 -10.34
N TRP A 115 18.88 -1.25 -9.09
CA TRP A 115 19.88 -1.92 -8.24
C TRP A 115 19.51 -1.68 -6.77
N PHE A 116 20.22 -2.32 -5.83
CA PHE A 116 19.93 -2.19 -4.40
C PHE A 116 19.88 -0.71 -3.94
N ASP A 117 18.86 -0.38 -3.14
CA ASP A 117 18.56 0.97 -2.63
C ASP A 117 18.35 2.04 -3.73
N CYS A 118 18.07 1.62 -4.97
CA CYS A 118 17.66 2.48 -6.07
C CYS A 118 16.37 1.95 -6.73
N PRO A 119 15.21 2.31 -6.16
CA PRO A 119 13.93 1.79 -6.64
C PRO A 119 13.59 2.37 -8.00
N ARG A 120 12.72 1.65 -8.71
CA ARG A 120 11.97 2.24 -9.82
C ARG A 120 11.09 3.36 -9.28
N GLN A 121 11.04 4.48 -9.99
CA GLN A 121 10.35 5.66 -9.49
C GLN A 121 9.78 6.49 -10.63
N LEU A 122 8.64 7.14 -10.44
CA LEU A 122 8.08 8.10 -11.38
C LEU A 122 8.77 9.45 -11.18
N GLY A 123 9.10 10.17 -12.24
CA GLY A 123 9.80 11.44 -12.07
C GLY A 123 10.28 12.11 -13.35
N THR A 124 10.63 13.39 -13.25
CA THR A 124 11.17 14.19 -14.38
C THR A 124 12.44 13.60 -14.98
N ASN A 125 13.28 12.96 -14.15
CA ASN A 125 14.57 12.39 -14.55
C ASN A 125 14.61 10.86 -14.42
N SER A 126 13.45 10.21 -14.35
CA SER A 126 13.35 8.75 -14.30
C SER A 126 13.03 8.18 -15.69
N PRO A 127 13.66 7.05 -16.09
CA PRO A 127 13.23 6.33 -17.29
C PRO A 127 11.93 5.53 -17.07
N ASP A 128 11.48 5.37 -15.83
CA ASP A 128 10.32 4.55 -15.52
C ASP A 128 9.01 5.27 -15.83
N THR A 129 8.06 4.53 -16.38
CA THR A 129 6.70 5.00 -16.63
C THR A 129 5.69 4.00 -16.10
N PRO A 130 4.49 4.45 -15.70
CA PRO A 130 3.46 3.52 -15.24
C PRO A 130 3.16 2.42 -16.27
N ARG A 131 3.00 2.75 -17.55
CA ARG A 131 2.71 1.78 -18.62
C ARG A 131 3.76 0.69 -18.78
N ASN A 132 5.03 1.01 -18.60
CA ASN A 132 6.11 0.05 -18.83
C ASN A 132 6.51 -0.70 -17.56
N ASN A 133 6.42 -0.05 -16.40
CA ASN A 133 7.08 -0.52 -15.18
C ASN A 133 6.10 -0.89 -14.07
N ALA A 134 4.91 -0.29 -14.01
CA ALA A 134 3.96 -0.64 -12.95
C ALA A 134 3.47 -2.09 -13.12
N VAL A 135 3.43 -2.81 -12.01
CA VAL A 135 2.89 -4.16 -11.90
C VAL A 135 1.49 -4.06 -11.30
N VAL A 136 0.55 -4.79 -11.89
CA VAL A 136 -0.82 -4.89 -11.38
C VAL A 136 -1.11 -6.35 -11.04
N ASP A 137 -1.41 -6.61 -9.78
CA ASP A 137 -1.81 -7.91 -9.27
C ASP A 137 -3.28 -7.90 -8.89
N THR A 138 -3.92 -9.06 -9.05
CA THR A 138 -5.33 -9.27 -8.69
C THR A 138 -5.40 -10.30 -7.59
N VAL A 139 -5.94 -9.92 -6.43
CA VAL A 139 -5.96 -10.75 -5.22
C VAL A 139 -7.41 -10.98 -4.81
N ASP A 140 -7.85 -12.23 -4.74
CA ASP A 140 -9.15 -12.56 -4.18
C ASP A 140 -9.11 -12.33 -2.66
N LEU A 141 -10.10 -11.60 -2.13
CA LEU A 141 -10.19 -11.30 -0.70
C LEU A 141 -11.28 -12.13 -0.02
N GLU A 142 -11.18 -12.21 1.30
CA GLU A 142 -12.28 -12.63 2.17
C GLU A 142 -12.65 -11.54 3.17
N VAL A 143 -13.91 -11.56 3.62
CA VAL A 143 -14.36 -10.66 4.69
C VAL A 143 -13.52 -10.91 5.95
N GLY A 144 -12.96 -9.84 6.49
CA GLY A 144 -12.03 -9.87 7.62
C GLY A 144 -10.56 -9.89 7.24
N ASP A 145 -10.21 -10.00 5.95
CA ASP A 145 -8.84 -9.78 5.50
C ASP A 145 -8.46 -8.29 5.67
N VAL A 146 -7.19 -8.04 5.99
CA VAL A 146 -6.62 -6.71 6.21
C VAL A 146 -5.66 -6.40 5.06
N VAL A 147 -5.82 -5.24 4.47
CA VAL A 147 -4.94 -4.71 3.42
C VAL A 147 -4.06 -3.63 4.03
N LEU A 148 -2.76 -3.78 3.89
CA LEU A 148 -1.75 -2.79 4.28
C LEU A 148 -1.11 -2.22 3.02
N ALA A 149 -0.91 -0.90 2.97
CA ALA A 149 0.01 -0.24 2.06
C ALA A 149 1.05 0.52 2.89
N MET A 150 2.32 0.28 2.63
CA MET A 150 3.43 0.70 3.49
C MET A 150 4.58 1.26 2.65
N SER A 151 5.25 2.29 3.15
CA SER A 151 6.52 2.76 2.57
C SER A 151 7.67 1.82 2.94
N ASP A 152 8.78 1.94 2.21
CA ASP A 152 10.07 1.32 2.51
C ASP A 152 10.51 1.56 3.97
N GLY A 153 10.28 2.76 4.52
CA GLY A 153 10.54 3.07 5.93
C GLY A 153 9.88 2.13 6.96
N VAL A 154 8.87 1.35 6.58
CA VAL A 154 8.31 0.27 7.41
C VAL A 154 9.02 -1.06 7.14
N ILE A 155 9.05 -1.49 5.89
CA ILE A 155 9.52 -2.84 5.49
C ILE A 155 11.05 -3.00 5.59
N ASP A 156 11.80 -1.90 5.54
CA ASP A 156 13.24 -1.86 5.79
C ASP A 156 13.58 -2.08 7.26
N ASN A 157 12.59 -1.84 8.15
CA ASN A 157 12.77 -1.81 9.60
C ASN A 157 11.96 -2.88 10.35
N LEU A 158 11.07 -3.62 9.69
CA LEU A 158 10.25 -4.66 10.30
C LEU A 158 10.16 -5.87 9.38
N TRP A 159 10.41 -7.06 9.92
CA TRP A 159 10.19 -8.29 9.17
C TRP A 159 8.69 -8.58 9.01
N GLU A 160 8.37 -9.35 7.96
CA GLU A 160 7.00 -9.77 7.65
C GLU A 160 6.27 -10.37 8.86
N HIS A 161 6.94 -11.25 9.62
CA HIS A 161 6.34 -11.91 10.78
C HIS A 161 6.03 -10.93 11.91
N GLU A 162 6.81 -9.86 12.07
CA GLU A 162 6.57 -8.81 13.07
C GLU A 162 5.37 -7.94 12.69
N ILE A 163 5.24 -7.63 11.39
CA ILE A 163 4.08 -6.89 10.85
C ILE A 163 2.80 -7.69 11.11
N VAL A 164 2.80 -8.99 10.76
CA VAL A 164 1.65 -9.89 10.99
C VAL A 164 1.27 -9.93 12.47
N ASP A 165 2.26 -10.12 13.34
CA ASP A 165 2.04 -10.20 14.78
C ASP A 165 1.53 -8.89 15.36
N SER A 166 2.08 -7.75 14.93
CA SER A 166 1.66 -6.42 15.36
C SER A 166 0.20 -6.15 14.99
N VAL A 167 -0.20 -6.45 13.75
CA VAL A 167 -1.60 -6.29 13.30
C VAL A 167 -2.55 -7.20 14.06
N ALA A 168 -2.20 -8.47 14.23
CA ALA A 168 -3.02 -9.43 14.97
C ALA A 168 -3.20 -9.01 16.44
N LYS A 169 -2.13 -8.59 17.11
CA LYS A 169 -2.17 -8.08 18.49
C LYS A 169 -3.00 -6.79 18.59
N SER A 170 -2.86 -5.88 17.63
CA SER A 170 -3.59 -4.62 17.58
C SER A 170 -5.10 -4.84 17.46
N ILE A 171 -5.53 -5.76 16.59
CA ILE A 171 -6.94 -6.13 16.44
C ILE A 171 -7.49 -6.75 17.73
N GLN A 172 -6.77 -7.71 18.32
CA GLN A 172 -7.19 -8.35 19.57
C GLN A 172 -7.28 -7.35 20.73
N SER A 173 -6.30 -6.45 20.84
CA SER A 173 -6.29 -5.38 21.84
C SER A 173 -7.51 -4.47 21.69
N TRP A 174 -7.82 -4.06 20.47
CA TRP A 174 -8.99 -3.24 20.15
C TRP A 174 -10.31 -3.93 20.53
N GLU A 175 -10.47 -5.20 20.13
CA GLU A 175 -11.64 -6.02 20.45
C GLU A 175 -11.82 -6.20 21.96
N SER A 176 -10.73 -6.29 22.73
CA SER A 176 -10.75 -6.45 24.18
C SER A 176 -11.18 -5.21 24.97
N GLY A 177 -11.43 -4.08 24.29
CA GLY A 177 -11.89 -2.84 24.95
C GLY A 177 -10.83 -1.74 25.07
N LYS A 178 -9.56 -2.03 24.76
CA LYS A 178 -8.47 -1.04 24.85
C LYS A 178 -8.59 -0.01 23.72
N GLY A 179 -8.45 1.28 24.03
CA GLY A 179 -8.46 2.36 23.03
C GLY A 179 -9.68 3.31 23.01
N GLY A 180 -10.52 3.32 24.06
CA GLY A 180 -11.61 4.29 24.24
C GLY A 180 -13.02 3.70 24.15
N GLY A 181 -14.05 4.48 24.51
CA GLY A 181 -15.45 4.04 24.60
C GLY A 181 -16.21 4.17 23.28
N SER A 182 -16.28 3.10 22.50
CA SER A 182 -17.18 3.00 21.34
C SER A 182 -18.23 1.94 21.63
N ASN A 183 -19.50 2.33 21.62
CA ASN A 183 -20.66 1.41 21.68
C ASN A 183 -20.90 0.68 20.34
N GLN A 184 -19.90 0.64 19.47
CA GLN A 184 -20.00 0.14 18.10
C GLN A 184 -19.34 -1.23 17.95
N ASP A 185 -19.68 -1.95 16.89
CA ASP A 185 -19.14 -3.28 16.56
C ASP A 185 -17.62 -3.23 16.41
N ARG A 186 -16.87 -3.92 17.28
CA ARG A 186 -15.39 -3.97 17.22
C ARG A 186 -14.85 -5.19 16.53
N LYS A 187 -15.73 -6.14 16.18
CA LYS A 187 -15.34 -7.45 15.65
C LYS A 187 -14.49 -7.29 14.39
N GLY A 188 -13.38 -8.02 14.33
CA GLY A 188 -12.41 -7.99 13.25
C GLY A 188 -11.64 -6.68 13.12
N GLY A 189 -11.64 -5.80 14.14
CA GLY A 189 -10.96 -4.50 14.08
C GLY A 189 -11.83 -3.37 13.52
N ARG A 190 -13.15 -3.57 13.38
CA ARG A 190 -14.10 -2.53 12.94
C ARG A 190 -14.08 -1.31 13.87
N ASN A 191 -14.41 -0.15 13.31
CA ASN A 191 -14.61 1.11 14.04
C ASN A 191 -13.39 1.65 14.82
N GLY A 192 -12.17 1.28 14.42
CA GLY A 192 -10.95 1.89 14.96
C GLY A 192 -9.73 0.98 15.00
N GLY A 193 -9.89 -0.34 14.92
CA GLY A 193 -8.79 -1.29 14.99
C GLY A 193 -7.72 -1.10 13.91
N MET A 194 -8.10 -0.70 12.70
CA MET A 194 -7.14 -0.43 11.62
C MET A 194 -6.26 0.79 11.89
N ARG A 195 -6.83 1.83 12.54
CA ARG A 195 -6.02 2.98 12.98
C ARG A 195 -5.00 2.55 14.03
N VAL A 196 -5.43 1.76 15.03
CA VAL A 196 -4.52 1.22 16.04
C VAL A 196 -3.41 0.38 15.40
N ALA A 197 -3.76 -0.51 14.47
CA ALA A 197 -2.77 -1.31 13.76
C ALA A 197 -1.77 -0.46 12.97
N ALA A 198 -2.23 0.58 12.26
CA ALA A 198 -1.33 1.49 11.56
C ALA A 198 -0.43 2.28 12.52
N ASP A 199 -0.97 2.81 13.62
CA ASP A 199 -0.21 3.57 14.63
C ASP A 199 0.88 2.69 15.29
N GLU A 200 0.55 1.45 15.63
CA GLU A 200 1.50 0.49 16.23
C GLU A 200 2.60 0.07 15.25
N LEU A 201 2.27 -0.14 13.96
CA LEU A 201 3.28 -0.42 12.93
C LEU A 201 4.24 0.76 12.73
N VAL A 202 3.71 1.98 12.64
CA VAL A 202 4.54 3.20 12.54
C VAL A 202 5.43 3.36 13.77
N ALA A 203 4.90 3.10 14.97
CA ALA A 203 5.67 3.19 16.20
C ALA A 203 6.79 2.15 16.26
N ALA A 204 6.49 0.89 15.91
CA ALA A 204 7.46 -0.20 15.88
C ALA A 204 8.59 0.06 14.86
N ALA A 205 8.23 0.41 13.62
CA ALA A 205 9.22 0.75 12.58
C ALA A 205 10.11 1.91 13.00
N ARG A 206 9.54 2.96 13.62
CA ARG A 206 10.32 4.12 14.09
C ARG A 206 11.33 3.77 15.18
N VAL A 207 11.01 2.83 16.06
CA VAL A 207 11.96 2.38 17.11
C VAL A 207 13.19 1.76 16.47
N ILE A 208 13.00 0.85 15.51
CA ILE A 208 14.10 0.20 14.80
C ILE A 208 14.87 1.20 13.93
N ALA A 209 14.16 2.05 13.18
CA ALA A 209 14.75 3.08 12.31
C ALA A 209 15.68 4.07 13.04
N MET A 210 15.46 4.29 14.35
CA MET A 210 16.26 5.20 15.17
C MET A 210 17.40 4.51 15.93
N ASP A 211 17.46 3.18 15.92
CA ASP A 211 18.48 2.41 16.63
C ASP A 211 19.64 2.04 15.68
N PRO A 212 20.82 2.64 15.85
CA PRO A 212 21.98 2.35 15.01
C PRO A 212 22.57 0.96 15.23
N PHE A 213 22.09 0.20 16.23
CA PHE A 213 22.54 -1.15 16.54
C PHE A 213 21.44 -2.20 16.36
N ALA A 214 20.25 -1.81 15.90
CA ALA A 214 19.18 -2.76 15.65
C ALA A 214 19.52 -3.68 14.46
N GLU A 215 19.07 -4.92 14.57
CA GLU A 215 18.97 -5.80 13.41
C GLU A 215 17.72 -5.37 12.62
N SER A 216 17.86 -5.25 11.29
CA SER A 216 16.78 -4.83 10.41
C SER A 216 16.82 -5.58 9.08
N PRO A 217 15.67 -5.74 8.39
CA PRO A 217 15.65 -6.28 7.03
C PRO A 217 16.59 -5.54 6.07
N PHE A 218 16.66 -4.21 6.16
CA PHE A 218 17.56 -3.41 5.33
C PHE A 218 19.04 -3.73 5.60
N MET A 219 19.43 -3.85 6.86
CA MET A 219 20.79 -4.24 7.24
C MET A 219 21.16 -5.61 6.65
N GLU A 220 20.28 -6.60 6.81
CA GLU A 220 20.48 -7.95 6.27
C GLU A 220 20.70 -7.90 4.76
N GLN A 221 19.83 -7.21 4.02
CA GLN A 221 19.91 -7.11 2.57
C GLN A 221 21.14 -6.32 2.10
N ALA A 222 21.51 -5.24 2.80
CA ALA A 222 22.72 -4.47 2.50
C ALA A 222 23.99 -5.32 2.63
N ILE A 223 24.06 -6.19 3.66
CA ILE A 223 25.17 -7.12 3.85
C ILE A 223 25.21 -8.16 2.73
N GLU A 224 24.06 -8.70 2.31
CA GLU A 224 23.98 -9.64 1.18
C GLU A 224 24.48 -9.03 -0.13
N GLU A 225 24.24 -7.73 -0.33
CA GLU A 225 24.74 -6.95 -1.47
C GLU A 225 26.22 -6.51 -1.32
N GLY A 226 26.87 -6.90 -0.22
CA GLY A 226 28.29 -6.65 0.04
C GLY A 226 28.59 -5.26 0.60
N LEU A 227 27.58 -4.56 1.13
CA LEU A 227 27.73 -3.27 1.80
C LEU A 227 27.88 -3.47 3.31
N ALA A 228 28.76 -2.70 3.93
CA ALA A 228 28.86 -2.65 5.39
C ALA A 228 27.78 -1.71 5.93
N SER A 229 26.70 -2.30 6.43
CA SER A 229 25.57 -1.59 7.05
C SER A 229 25.24 -2.22 8.41
N GLU A 230 24.85 -1.40 9.38
CA GLU A 230 24.42 -1.79 10.73
C GLU A 230 23.27 -0.87 11.15
N GLY A 231 22.32 -1.39 11.93
CA GLY A 231 21.19 -0.60 12.45
C GLY A 231 19.94 -0.60 11.58
N GLY A 232 18.95 0.19 12.01
CA GLY A 232 17.78 0.50 11.19
C GLY A 232 18.05 1.58 10.14
N LYS A 233 17.12 1.70 9.17
CA LYS A 233 17.14 2.74 8.13
C LYS A 233 16.23 3.90 8.54
N LEU A 234 16.81 5.08 8.74
CA LEU A 234 16.06 6.29 9.07
C LEU A 234 15.37 6.86 7.82
N ASP A 235 14.04 6.76 7.75
CA ASP A 235 13.24 7.21 6.60
C ASP A 235 11.86 7.77 7.00
N ASP A 236 11.13 8.35 6.04
CA ASP A 236 9.73 8.74 6.17
C ASP A 236 8.84 7.48 6.26
N ILE A 237 8.16 7.29 7.39
CA ILE A 237 7.36 6.08 7.68
C ILE A 237 5.87 6.36 7.44
N SER A 238 5.27 5.60 6.52
CA SER A 238 3.84 5.70 6.18
C SER A 238 3.16 4.33 6.15
N VAL A 239 1.98 4.24 6.77
CA VAL A 239 1.13 3.03 6.76
C VAL A 239 -0.33 3.42 6.50
N VAL A 240 -0.97 2.71 5.59
CA VAL A 240 -2.43 2.69 5.41
C VAL A 240 -2.92 1.28 5.70
N ALA A 241 -3.89 1.15 6.60
CA ALA A 241 -4.53 -0.12 6.93
C ALA A 241 -6.03 -0.06 6.63
N ALA A 242 -6.53 -1.06 5.90
CA ALA A 242 -7.92 -1.21 5.54
C ALA A 242 -8.44 -2.61 5.88
N LEU A 243 -9.71 -2.69 6.29
CA LEU A 243 -10.39 -3.95 6.63
C LEU A 243 -11.42 -4.27 5.56
N CYS A 244 -11.35 -5.47 4.98
CA CYS A 244 -12.39 -5.97 4.09
C CYS A 244 -13.65 -6.30 4.90
N VAL A 245 -14.75 -5.61 4.61
CA VAL A 245 -16.02 -5.79 5.30
C VAL A 245 -17.16 -6.00 4.31
N GLU A 246 -18.13 -6.79 4.72
CA GLU A 246 -19.41 -6.89 4.00
C GLU A 246 -20.18 -5.56 4.11
N ASN A 247 -20.76 -5.14 2.99
CA ASN A 247 -21.66 -4.01 2.93
C ASN A 247 -22.97 -4.37 3.64
N LYS A 248 -23.36 -3.60 4.67
CA LYS A 248 -24.56 -3.85 5.48
C LYS A 248 -25.76 -3.09 4.95
#